data_AF-A0A352XJD5-F1
#
_entry.id   AF-A0A352XJD5-F1
#
_cell.length_a   1.000
_cell.length_b   1.000
_cell.length_c   1.000
_cell.angle_alpha   90.00
_cell.angle_beta   90.00
_cell.angle_gamma   90.00
#
_symmetry.space_group_name_H-M   'P 1'
#
loop_
_entity.id
_entity.type
_entity.pdbx_description
1 polymer ?
#
loop_
_entity_poly.entity_id
_entity_poly.type
_entity_poly.pdbx_seq_one_letter_code
_entity_poly.pdbx_strand_id
1 'polypeptide(L)'
;MKSKYNPLISRSLATGVALFATAPLDAADVDTTGGVTLSAENRYAGAGTLTANSGGDLWLGGGGGAPNTEFAMTGGLIDIVSGTTVKNGGWQKGVWTDNKATLQVNGALDVFDGNDIFADALTGSGTVTMGDISWGLYNKLITVGVNGGGGTFTGTISDSGDDTIGIIKEGEGTQILTGPNTYRGATTINGGTLKLQGAAFSTTARAYSIASGAVMNLDGSTGVASGNTTISGTGTLRLSGGGLVSGADGRDLTLALGSGALIEIQSGASMINGGWQNMAWTSNLAAMQVDGMLDLNDGNAVIIDALTGSGTVTTTNYTDDFTNSRTLTVGRDGGSGTFNGTITEATVHVTGFTKIGGGTQTLTGTNSYTGNTTVKGGTLSLGNGTTNTALANTADVIVDSGCTLDLNYTGTDTIDELWLGGVQQVAGTYDSSNSEGLITGTGSLVVQNGPPVDPFGDWIATNYPAILTPDNEPGADPDNDGIANLMEYILQGGDPSVSTTGTLPTLDASGANFVFTYYRRAAATGTIQTFEYSSTLDASSWIPVAIPGGAGVVVTDQGAGIEKVEITVAKAGDTKLFGRLQVEQ
;
A
#
# COMPACT_ATOMS: atom_id res chain seq x y z
N MET A 1 5.82 87.52 13.27
CA MET A 1 7.28 87.21 13.37
C MET A 1 7.43 85.83 14.00
N LYS A 2 8.46 85.10 13.55
CA LYS A 2 8.80 83.69 13.82
C LYS A 2 8.95 83.29 15.30
N SER A 3 8.72 81.99 15.60
CA SER A 3 9.63 81.02 16.27
C SER A 3 8.81 79.98 17.09
N LYS A 4 8.71 78.68 16.76
CA LYS A 4 9.67 77.54 16.88
C LYS A 4 10.26 77.31 18.30
N TYR A 5 9.76 76.33 19.07
CA TYR A 5 10.39 75.03 19.46
C TYR A 5 9.72 74.35 20.69
N ASN A 6 9.67 73.01 20.63
CA ASN A 6 9.08 71.95 21.51
C ASN A 6 9.57 71.89 22.98
N PRO A 7 8.93 71.07 23.86
CA PRO A 7 9.42 69.70 24.14
C PRO A 7 8.37 68.58 24.39
N LEU A 8 8.66 67.41 23.80
CA LEU A 8 8.70 66.03 24.35
C LEU A 8 7.67 65.50 25.39
N ILE A 9 6.99 64.42 24.96
CA ILE A 9 6.86 63.08 25.58
C ILE A 9 6.66 62.99 27.11
N SER A 10 5.46 62.59 27.53
CA SER A 10 5.22 61.36 28.31
C SER A 10 3.73 61.25 28.69
N ARG A 11 3.09 60.11 28.43
CA ARG A 11 1.91 59.70 29.21
C ARG A 11 2.14 58.28 29.70
N SER A 12 2.23 58.18 31.03
CA SER A 12 2.35 56.93 31.76
C SER A 12 1.03 56.17 31.79
N LEU A 13 1.18 54.85 31.87
CA LEU A 13 0.12 53.86 32.09
C LEU A 13 -0.61 54.08 33.42
N ALA A 14 -1.93 53.87 33.42
CA ALA A 14 -2.68 53.39 34.59
C ALA A 14 -4.01 52.74 34.16
N THR A 15 -4.21 51.50 34.64
CA THR A 15 -5.48 50.79 34.89
C THR A 15 -6.39 50.45 33.70
N GLY A 16 -6.21 49.24 33.16
CA GLY A 16 -7.21 48.18 33.30
C GLY A 16 -8.57 48.33 32.63
N VAL A 17 -8.66 48.95 31.45
CA VAL A 17 -9.68 48.66 30.42
C VAL A 17 -9.02 48.98 29.08
N ALA A 18 -8.84 47.98 28.20
CA ALA A 18 -8.35 48.25 26.85
C ALA A 18 -9.38 49.13 26.12
N LEU A 19 -9.02 50.38 25.89
CA LEU A 19 -9.83 51.35 25.17
C LEU A 19 -9.75 50.96 23.68
N PHE A 20 -10.75 50.21 23.19
CA PHE A 20 -10.91 49.79 21.79
C PHE A 20 -11.25 50.97 20.88
N ALA A 21 -10.29 51.86 20.65
CA ALA A 21 -10.35 52.88 19.62
C ALA A 21 -9.00 52.98 18.93
N THR A 22 -8.67 51.97 18.13
CA THR A 22 -7.50 51.98 17.24
C THR A 22 -7.98 52.34 15.83
N ALA A 23 -7.35 53.36 15.25
CA ALA A 23 -7.54 53.72 13.83
C ALA A 23 -6.98 52.59 12.94
N PRO A 24 -7.50 52.42 11.71
CA PRO A 24 -6.92 51.45 10.77
C PRO A 24 -5.49 51.87 10.39
N LEU A 25 -4.68 50.93 9.89
CA LEU A 25 -3.35 51.16 9.33
C LEU A 25 -3.29 52.45 8.49
N ASP A 26 -2.67 53.52 8.99
CA ASP A 26 -2.56 54.81 8.30
C ASP A 26 -1.11 55.13 7.90
N ALA A 27 -0.91 56.25 7.18
CA ALA A 27 0.39 56.65 6.64
C ALA A 27 1.49 56.84 7.71
N ALA A 28 1.14 57.06 8.98
CA ALA A 28 2.11 57.24 10.06
C ALA A 28 2.61 55.91 10.63
N ASP A 29 1.89 54.81 10.37
CA ASP A 29 2.20 53.47 10.87
C ASP A 29 3.02 52.62 9.87
N VAL A 30 3.25 53.15 8.67
CA VAL A 30 3.91 52.44 7.56
C VAL A 30 4.89 53.32 6.79
N ASP A 31 5.94 52.69 6.29
CA ASP A 31 6.83 53.27 5.29
C ASP A 31 6.49 52.75 3.90
N THR A 32 6.30 53.66 2.93
CA THR A 32 6.07 53.30 1.52
C THR A 32 7.25 53.70 0.65
N THR A 33 7.77 52.78 -0.16
CA THR A 33 8.80 53.04 -1.16
C THR A 33 8.41 52.49 -2.52
N GLY A 34 9.07 52.92 -3.59
CA GLY A 34 8.91 52.28 -4.92
C GLY A 34 7.54 52.49 -5.58
N GLY A 35 6.88 53.63 -5.36
CA GLY A 35 5.65 53.98 -6.08
C GLY A 35 4.36 53.39 -5.49
N VAL A 36 4.36 52.97 -4.22
CA VAL A 36 3.12 52.70 -3.48
C VAL A 36 2.40 54.02 -3.21
N THR A 37 1.09 54.01 -3.43
CA THR A 37 0.18 55.14 -3.18
C THR A 37 -0.85 54.75 -2.15
N LEU A 38 -1.23 55.71 -1.29
CA LEU A 38 -2.31 55.59 -0.31
C LEU A 38 -3.42 56.58 -0.67
N SER A 39 -4.63 56.06 -0.87
CA SER A 39 -5.83 56.87 -1.12
C SER A 39 -6.49 57.37 0.18
N ALA A 40 -7.46 58.28 0.05
CA ALA A 40 -8.25 58.77 1.18
C ALA A 40 -9.15 57.67 1.78
N GLU A 41 -9.46 56.64 0.99
CA GLU A 41 -10.23 55.46 1.36
C GLU A 41 -9.35 54.35 1.97
N ASN A 42 -8.12 54.67 2.39
CA ASN A 42 -7.17 53.73 3.00
C ASN A 42 -6.82 52.50 2.11
N ARG A 43 -6.82 52.69 0.79
CA ARG A 43 -6.35 51.71 -0.20
C ARG A 43 -4.89 51.96 -0.55
N TYR A 44 -4.04 50.95 -0.31
CA TYR A 44 -2.65 50.87 -0.75
C TYR A 44 -2.55 50.20 -2.11
N ALA A 45 -1.96 50.88 -3.10
CA ALA A 45 -1.83 50.37 -4.46
C ALA A 45 -0.46 50.71 -5.08
N GLY A 46 0.00 49.87 -6.02
CA GLY A 46 1.29 50.01 -6.70
C GLY A 46 2.13 48.73 -6.65
N ALA A 47 3.38 48.80 -7.11
CA ALA A 47 4.31 47.65 -7.18
C ALA A 47 5.57 47.82 -6.31
N GLY A 48 5.54 48.76 -5.37
CA GLY A 48 6.67 49.05 -4.48
C GLY A 48 6.64 48.25 -3.17
N THR A 49 7.27 48.79 -2.13
CA THR A 49 7.30 48.17 -0.81
C THR A 49 6.46 48.98 0.18
N LEU A 50 5.59 48.28 0.89
CA LEU A 50 4.87 48.77 2.06
C LEU A 50 5.43 48.07 3.30
N THR A 51 6.03 48.82 4.22
CA THR A 51 6.68 48.29 5.42
C THR A 51 5.90 48.71 6.65
N ALA A 52 5.36 47.74 7.40
CA ALA A 52 4.75 47.97 8.71
C ALA A 52 5.82 47.84 9.80
N ASN A 53 6.09 48.93 10.52
CA ASN A 53 7.23 49.06 11.44
C ASN A 53 6.93 49.78 12.77
N SER A 54 5.68 49.72 13.24
CA SER A 54 5.23 50.42 14.45
C SER A 54 5.85 49.91 15.77
N GLY A 55 6.46 48.71 15.78
CA GLY A 55 7.03 48.10 16.98
C GLY A 55 5.98 47.63 18.01
N GLY A 56 4.72 47.45 17.58
CA GLY A 56 3.60 47.00 18.39
C GLY A 56 2.43 46.47 17.55
N ASP A 57 1.23 46.40 18.15
CA ASP A 57 0.01 45.94 17.49
C ASP A 57 -0.53 47.01 16.53
N LEU A 58 -0.83 46.58 15.30
CA LEU A 58 -1.29 47.42 14.21
C LEU A 58 -2.53 46.80 13.57
N TRP A 59 -3.67 47.47 13.73
CA TRP A 59 -4.97 46.93 13.32
C TRP A 59 -5.32 47.35 11.90
N LEU A 60 -5.73 46.39 11.07
CA LEU A 60 -6.25 46.66 9.72
C LEU A 60 -7.72 47.14 9.73
N GLY A 61 -8.41 46.93 10.85
CA GLY A 61 -9.78 47.38 11.05
C GLY A 61 -9.89 48.74 11.71
N GLY A 62 -10.73 49.60 11.15
CA GLY A 62 -11.08 50.89 11.75
C GLY A 62 -12.33 50.84 12.62
N GLY A 63 -12.41 51.74 13.61
CA GLY A 63 -13.61 51.95 14.42
C GLY A 63 -14.62 52.90 13.75
N GLY A 64 -15.93 52.66 13.95
CA GLY A 64 -16.98 53.67 13.85
C GLY A 64 -17.05 54.51 12.57
N GLY A 65 -16.99 53.89 11.38
CA GLY A 65 -17.20 54.57 10.09
C GLY A 65 -15.94 55.01 9.33
N ALA A 66 -14.74 54.64 9.81
CA ALA A 66 -13.51 54.69 9.01
C ALA A 66 -13.62 53.83 7.73
N PRO A 67 -12.73 53.96 6.73
CA PRO A 67 -12.66 53.01 5.63
C PRO A 67 -11.81 51.76 6.00
N ASN A 68 -12.07 50.63 5.36
CA ASN A 68 -11.26 49.41 5.50
C ASN A 68 -9.82 49.68 5.02
N THR A 69 -8.81 49.09 5.67
CA THR A 69 -7.49 48.99 5.03
C THR A 69 -7.58 48.02 3.86
N GLU A 70 -7.34 48.51 2.65
CA GLU A 70 -7.32 47.69 1.45
C GLU A 70 -5.92 47.57 0.85
N PHE A 71 -5.48 46.33 0.62
CA PHE A 71 -4.26 46.02 -0.12
C PHE A 71 -4.64 45.67 -1.55
N ALA A 72 -4.34 46.58 -2.47
CA ALA A 72 -4.55 46.43 -3.90
C ALA A 72 -3.25 46.64 -4.67
N MET A 73 -2.17 46.07 -4.14
CA MET A 73 -0.87 46.12 -4.76
C MET A 73 -0.89 45.32 -6.06
N THR A 74 -0.27 45.84 -7.11
CA THR A 74 -0.17 45.15 -8.42
C THR A 74 1.05 44.21 -8.49
N GLY A 75 1.84 44.15 -7.42
CA GLY A 75 3.11 43.46 -7.30
C GLY A 75 3.89 44.03 -6.11
N GLY A 76 5.17 43.69 -5.98
CA GLY A 76 6.03 44.26 -4.95
C GLY A 76 5.94 43.53 -3.61
N LEU A 77 6.09 44.27 -2.51
CA LEU A 77 6.31 43.70 -1.18
C LEU A 77 5.45 44.39 -0.12
N ILE A 78 4.80 43.60 0.73
CA ILE A 78 4.24 44.01 2.02
C ILE A 78 5.13 43.35 3.08
N ASP A 79 5.87 44.14 3.86
CA ASP A 79 6.84 43.67 4.85
C ASP A 79 6.37 44.01 6.27
N ILE A 80 6.07 42.98 7.05
CA ILE A 80 5.80 43.10 8.49
C ILE A 80 7.11 42.86 9.20
N VAL A 81 7.75 43.93 9.67
CA VAL A 81 9.09 43.82 10.26
C VAL A 81 9.04 43.20 11.65
N SER A 82 10.19 42.69 12.10
CA SER A 82 10.34 42.14 13.44
C SER A 82 9.89 43.14 14.53
N GLY A 83 9.20 42.64 15.56
CA GLY A 83 8.65 43.45 16.65
C GLY A 83 7.32 44.14 16.33
N THR A 84 6.79 44.02 15.11
CA THR A 84 5.46 44.52 14.73
C THR A 84 4.47 43.37 14.61
N THR A 85 3.25 43.55 15.11
CA THR A 85 2.14 42.61 14.95
C THR A 85 1.04 43.28 14.12
N VAL A 86 0.76 42.77 12.92
CA VAL A 86 -0.41 43.22 12.16
C VAL A 86 -1.60 42.33 12.50
N LYS A 87 -2.70 42.95 12.96
CA LYS A 87 -3.97 42.30 13.26
C LYS A 87 -4.96 42.53 12.12
N ASN A 88 -5.22 41.48 11.36
CA ASN A 88 -6.17 41.50 10.25
C ASN A 88 -7.59 41.39 10.80
N GLY A 89 -8.14 42.47 11.37
CA GLY A 89 -9.48 42.41 11.92
C GLY A 89 -9.88 43.63 12.74
N GLY A 90 -11.00 43.51 13.45
CA GLY A 90 -11.67 44.61 14.16
C GLY A 90 -13.08 44.90 13.61
N TRP A 91 -13.66 46.04 14.00
CA TRP A 91 -15.01 46.45 13.59
C TRP A 91 -15.19 46.51 12.07
N GLN A 92 -14.11 46.81 11.36
CA GLN A 92 -13.94 46.68 9.92
C GLN A 92 -12.79 45.71 9.64
N LYS A 93 -12.79 45.06 8.48
CA LYS A 93 -11.84 43.99 8.16
C LYS A 93 -10.88 44.43 7.07
N GLY A 94 -9.62 44.00 7.15
CA GLY A 94 -8.66 44.19 6.06
C GLY A 94 -9.16 43.56 4.76
N VAL A 95 -8.97 44.24 3.63
CA VAL A 95 -9.38 43.76 2.30
C VAL A 95 -8.13 43.42 1.50
N TRP A 96 -8.05 42.17 1.03
CA TRP A 96 -6.85 41.64 0.37
C TRP A 96 -7.11 41.15 -1.05
N THR A 97 -8.36 41.11 -1.51
CA THR A 97 -8.77 40.40 -2.74
C THR A 97 -8.04 40.85 -4.01
N ASP A 98 -7.57 42.09 -4.06
CA ASP A 98 -6.84 42.67 -5.19
C ASP A 98 -5.30 42.59 -5.03
N ASN A 99 -4.80 42.10 -3.90
CA ASN A 99 -3.37 42.12 -3.60
C ASN A 99 -2.61 41.11 -4.46
N LYS A 100 -1.56 41.59 -5.12
CA LYS A 100 -0.59 40.80 -5.89
C LYS A 100 0.85 40.97 -5.39
N ALA A 101 1.05 41.58 -4.22
CA ALA A 101 2.36 41.69 -3.62
C ALA A 101 2.74 40.42 -2.86
N THR A 102 4.04 40.18 -2.73
CA THR A 102 4.58 39.24 -1.74
C THR A 102 4.29 39.76 -0.33
N LEU A 103 3.88 38.87 0.57
CA LEU A 103 3.73 39.14 1.98
C LEU A 103 4.93 38.54 2.73
N GLN A 104 5.79 39.40 3.26
CA GLN A 104 6.93 39.01 4.08
C GLN A 104 6.59 39.26 5.55
N VAL A 105 6.63 38.21 6.36
CA VAL A 105 6.33 38.26 7.79
C VAL A 105 7.60 37.95 8.56
N ASN A 106 8.26 38.99 9.05
CA ASN A 106 9.39 38.90 10.00
C ASN A 106 8.96 39.22 11.45
N GLY A 107 7.83 39.92 11.61
CA GLY A 107 7.13 40.13 12.88
C GLY A 107 6.04 39.08 13.11
N ALA A 108 4.81 39.55 13.34
CA ALA A 108 3.64 38.70 13.49
C ALA A 108 2.47 39.18 12.62
N LEU A 109 1.78 38.24 12.00
CA LEU A 109 0.49 38.44 11.36
C LEU A 109 -0.55 37.64 12.14
N ASP A 110 -1.45 38.33 12.82
CA ASP A 110 -2.62 37.73 13.45
C ASP A 110 -3.80 37.85 12.47
N VAL A 111 -4.25 36.71 11.94
CA VAL A 111 -5.35 36.65 10.97
C VAL A 111 -6.68 37.10 11.60
N PHE A 112 -6.84 36.90 12.91
CA PHE A 112 -7.98 37.32 13.73
C PHE A 112 -9.35 37.10 13.04
N ASP A 113 -10.30 38.04 13.20
CA ASP A 113 -11.65 37.96 12.64
C ASP A 113 -11.78 38.52 11.22
N GLY A 114 -10.66 38.80 10.54
CA GLY A 114 -10.58 39.51 9.26
C GLY A 114 -11.15 38.81 8.04
N ASN A 115 -10.87 39.35 6.85
CA ASN A 115 -11.14 38.64 5.60
C ASN A 115 -9.97 37.71 5.27
N ASP A 116 -10.19 36.80 4.33
CA ASP A 116 -9.12 35.96 3.78
C ASP A 116 -7.98 36.83 3.21
N ILE A 117 -6.76 36.30 3.32
CA ILE A 117 -5.54 36.98 2.91
C ILE A 117 -5.13 36.45 1.54
N PHE A 118 -4.72 37.35 0.66
CA PHE A 118 -4.20 37.03 -0.66
C PHE A 118 -2.81 37.66 -0.80
N ALA A 119 -1.84 36.87 -1.25
CA ALA A 119 -0.45 37.31 -1.45
C ALA A 119 0.18 36.54 -2.61
N ASP A 120 1.19 37.12 -3.24
CA ASP A 120 1.91 36.46 -4.33
C ASP A 120 2.90 35.42 -3.82
N ALA A 121 3.49 35.66 -2.66
CA ALA A 121 4.26 34.68 -1.91
C ALA A 121 4.14 34.98 -0.43
N LEU A 122 4.30 33.96 0.42
CA LEU A 122 4.51 34.13 1.85
C LEU A 122 5.98 33.91 2.15
N THR A 123 6.64 34.90 2.75
CA THR A 123 8.07 34.82 3.08
C THR A 123 8.35 35.32 4.48
N GLY A 124 9.60 35.14 4.95
CA GLY A 124 10.03 35.60 6.26
C GLY A 124 10.08 34.49 7.31
N SER A 125 10.35 34.89 8.55
CA SER A 125 10.67 34.00 9.68
C SER A 125 9.79 34.21 10.91
N GLY A 126 8.80 35.09 10.80
CA GLY A 126 7.91 35.50 11.87
C GLY A 126 6.81 34.48 12.18
N THR A 127 5.68 34.98 12.67
CA THR A 127 4.53 34.13 13.02
C THR A 127 3.29 34.54 12.26
N VAL A 128 2.52 33.55 11.81
CA VAL A 128 1.17 33.74 11.29
C VAL A 128 0.23 32.96 12.20
N THR A 129 -0.68 33.65 12.87
CA THR A 129 -1.47 33.08 13.95
C THR A 129 -2.95 33.36 13.81
N MET A 130 -3.78 32.49 14.38
CA MET A 130 -5.16 32.82 14.73
C MET A 130 -5.47 32.31 16.14
N GLY A 131 -5.81 33.24 17.03
CA GLY A 131 -6.28 32.92 18.38
C GLY A 131 -7.72 32.41 18.38
N ASP A 132 -8.15 31.81 19.49
CA ASP A 132 -9.56 31.48 19.74
C ASP A 132 -10.39 32.77 19.91
N ILE A 133 -11.37 32.97 19.04
CA ILE A 133 -12.23 34.15 18.99
C ILE A 133 -13.57 33.78 19.64
N SER A 134 -13.67 33.96 20.96
CA SER A 134 -14.76 33.42 21.80
C SER A 134 -16.20 33.89 21.48
N TRP A 135 -16.41 34.79 20.52
CA TRP A 135 -17.72 35.29 20.11
C TRP A 135 -18.18 34.81 18.72
N GLY A 136 -17.44 33.90 18.07
CA GLY A 136 -17.85 33.30 16.79
C GLY A 136 -16.94 32.15 16.36
N LEU A 137 -17.30 31.51 15.24
CA LEU A 137 -16.46 30.50 14.60
C LEU A 137 -16.00 31.03 13.25
N TYR A 138 -14.70 31.11 13.06
CA TYR A 138 -14.03 31.72 11.93
C TYR A 138 -13.03 30.74 11.30
N ASN A 139 -13.32 30.38 10.05
CA ASN A 139 -12.38 29.71 9.17
C ASN A 139 -11.83 30.74 8.19
N LYS A 140 -10.51 30.88 8.11
CA LYS A 140 -9.83 31.90 7.31
C LYS A 140 -8.82 31.25 6.39
N LEU A 141 -8.68 31.81 5.20
CA LEU A 141 -7.75 31.32 4.20
C LEU A 141 -6.60 32.29 3.99
N ILE A 142 -5.41 31.74 3.78
CA ILE A 142 -4.27 32.45 3.22
C ILE A 142 -3.99 31.86 1.85
N THR A 143 -4.24 32.65 0.82
CA THR A 143 -3.98 32.31 -0.56
C THR A 143 -2.63 32.90 -0.97
N VAL A 144 -1.71 32.04 -1.40
CA VAL A 144 -0.38 32.40 -1.89
C VAL A 144 -0.25 32.08 -3.38
N GLY A 145 0.59 32.81 -4.11
CA GLY A 145 0.81 32.60 -5.54
C GLY A 145 -0.23 33.26 -6.45
N VAL A 146 -0.97 34.25 -5.93
CA VAL A 146 -2.06 34.93 -6.67
C VAL A 146 -1.59 35.70 -7.91
N ASN A 147 -0.29 35.91 -8.07
CA ASN A 147 0.34 36.48 -9.26
C ASN A 147 1.48 35.59 -9.79
N GLY A 148 1.42 34.28 -9.49
CA GLY A 148 2.36 33.26 -9.99
C GLY A 148 3.66 33.16 -9.18
N GLY A 149 3.83 33.94 -8.14
CA GLY A 149 5.01 34.00 -7.30
C GLY A 149 5.22 32.77 -6.42
N GLY A 150 6.39 32.74 -5.79
CA GLY A 150 6.83 31.71 -4.88
C GLY A 150 7.86 32.28 -3.90
N GLY A 151 8.02 31.62 -2.76
CA GLY A 151 8.88 32.11 -1.69
C GLY A 151 9.08 31.07 -0.59
N THR A 152 9.92 31.40 0.39
CA THR A 152 10.18 30.55 1.54
C THR A 152 9.72 31.23 2.81
N PHE A 153 8.83 30.56 3.53
CA PHE A 153 8.44 30.93 4.89
C PHE A 153 9.05 29.93 5.88
N THR A 154 9.92 30.44 6.74
CA THR A 154 10.60 29.64 7.78
C THR A 154 9.92 29.77 9.14
N GLY A 155 8.95 30.67 9.25
CA GLY A 155 8.19 30.95 10.45
C GLY A 155 7.13 29.90 10.78
N THR A 156 6.38 30.17 11.85
CA THR A 156 5.30 29.28 12.33
C THR A 156 3.95 29.74 11.77
N ILE A 157 3.12 28.80 11.30
CA ILE A 157 1.70 29.03 11.02
C ILE A 157 0.87 28.22 12.01
N SER A 158 0.02 28.87 12.81
CA SER A 158 -0.74 28.19 13.87
C SER A 158 -2.15 28.75 14.04
N ASP A 159 -3.05 27.90 14.51
CA ASP A 159 -4.37 28.30 15.01
C ASP A 159 -4.65 27.63 16.37
N SER A 160 -5.69 28.10 17.06
CA SER A 160 -6.10 27.62 18.38
C SER A 160 -7.61 27.76 18.56
N GLY A 161 -8.19 27.11 19.57
CA GLY A 161 -9.64 27.16 19.81
C GLY A 161 -10.44 26.44 18.74
N ASP A 162 -11.61 26.95 18.40
CA ASP A 162 -12.47 26.39 17.34
C ASP A 162 -12.18 26.98 15.96
N ASP A 163 -11.37 28.04 15.89
CA ASP A 163 -11.03 28.76 14.66
C ASP A 163 -9.87 28.10 13.90
N THR A 164 -9.91 28.16 12.57
CA THR A 164 -8.90 27.49 11.72
C THR A 164 -8.33 28.35 10.60
N ILE A 165 -7.01 28.24 10.38
CA ILE A 165 -6.34 28.76 9.19
C ILE A 165 -6.24 27.63 8.16
N GLY A 166 -6.72 27.87 6.95
CA GLY A 166 -6.43 27.05 5.78
C GLY A 166 -5.45 27.76 4.83
N ILE A 167 -4.75 26.98 4.01
CA ILE A 167 -3.79 27.49 3.03
C ILE A 167 -4.26 27.13 1.61
N ILE A 168 -4.24 28.09 0.70
CA ILE A 168 -4.44 27.85 -0.73
C ILE A 168 -3.17 28.26 -1.48
N LYS A 169 -2.64 27.36 -2.30
CA LYS A 169 -1.52 27.62 -3.20
C LYS A 169 -2.02 27.71 -4.64
N GLU A 170 -1.89 28.89 -5.23
CA GLU A 170 -2.26 29.24 -6.61
C GLU A 170 -1.01 29.51 -7.47
N GLY A 171 -1.19 29.56 -8.79
CA GLY A 171 -0.14 30.01 -9.72
C GLY A 171 1.07 29.07 -9.84
N GLU A 172 1.91 29.29 -10.84
CA GLU A 172 2.97 28.33 -11.23
C GLU A 172 4.16 28.25 -10.26
N GLY A 173 4.38 29.28 -9.44
CA GLY A 173 5.51 29.38 -8.54
C GLY A 173 5.56 28.30 -7.44
N THR A 174 6.68 28.25 -6.73
CA THR A 174 6.89 27.32 -5.60
C THR A 174 6.81 28.06 -4.27
N GLN A 175 5.84 27.72 -3.43
CA GLN A 175 5.83 28.14 -2.03
C GLN A 175 6.50 27.06 -1.18
N ILE A 176 7.49 27.45 -0.38
CA ILE A 176 8.21 26.56 0.53
C ILE A 176 7.82 26.93 1.97
N LEU A 177 7.40 25.94 2.74
CA LEU A 177 7.19 26.06 4.19
C LEU A 177 8.21 25.15 4.89
N THR A 178 9.05 25.73 5.75
CA THR A 178 10.08 24.96 6.48
C THR A 178 9.89 24.99 7.99
N GLY A 179 9.13 25.96 8.50
CA GLY A 179 8.82 26.07 9.92
C GLY A 179 7.69 25.12 10.36
N PRO A 180 7.42 25.04 11.66
CA PRO A 180 6.33 24.22 12.19
C PRO A 180 4.97 24.81 11.78
N ASN A 181 4.11 23.96 11.21
CA ASN A 181 2.78 24.33 10.75
C ASN A 181 1.71 23.62 11.58
N THR A 182 1.20 24.25 12.62
CA THR A 182 0.22 23.63 13.54
C THR A 182 -1.23 24.03 13.27
N TYR A 183 -1.50 24.77 12.18
CA TYR A 183 -2.87 25.09 11.79
C TYR A 183 -3.69 23.83 11.47
N ARG A 184 -5.00 23.84 11.69
CA ARG A 184 -5.86 22.66 11.52
C ARG A 184 -6.70 22.70 10.26
N GLY A 185 -6.85 23.88 9.65
CA GLY A 185 -7.59 24.03 8.40
C GLY A 185 -6.94 23.28 7.23
N ALA A 186 -7.75 22.99 6.20
CA ALA A 186 -7.31 22.26 5.03
C ALA A 186 -6.29 23.04 4.19
N THR A 187 -5.45 22.30 3.46
CA THR A 187 -4.50 22.86 2.51
C THR A 187 -4.88 22.46 1.09
N THR A 188 -5.11 23.45 0.23
CA THR A 188 -5.44 23.24 -1.18
C THR A 188 -4.30 23.72 -2.08
N ILE A 189 -3.87 22.90 -3.03
CA ILE A 189 -2.86 23.26 -4.03
C ILE A 189 -3.55 23.27 -5.39
N ASN A 190 -3.95 24.46 -5.84
CA ASN A 190 -4.61 24.68 -7.12
C ASN A 190 -3.62 24.86 -8.28
N GLY A 191 -2.39 25.32 -8.00
CA GLY A 191 -1.36 25.48 -9.02
C GLY A 191 0.07 25.50 -8.48
N GLY A 192 1.02 25.20 -9.37
CA GLY A 192 2.45 25.21 -9.06
C GLY A 192 2.82 24.20 -7.98
N THR A 193 3.78 24.53 -7.13
CA THR A 193 4.27 23.63 -6.08
C THR A 193 4.08 24.22 -4.68
N LEU A 194 3.47 23.44 -3.78
CA LEU A 194 3.64 23.63 -2.34
C LEU A 194 4.69 22.63 -1.85
N LYS A 195 5.81 23.14 -1.35
CA LYS A 195 6.92 22.34 -0.84
C LYS A 195 6.94 22.41 0.69
N LEU A 196 6.87 21.27 1.35
CA LEU A 196 6.91 21.13 2.80
C LEU A 196 8.25 20.51 3.20
N GLN A 197 8.98 21.17 4.09
CA GLN A 197 10.27 20.72 4.62
C GLN A 197 10.26 20.74 6.15
N GLY A 198 11.12 19.93 6.77
CA GLY A 198 11.27 19.89 8.22
C GLY A 198 9.96 19.53 8.93
N ALA A 199 9.52 20.37 9.87
CA ALA A 199 8.32 20.14 10.68
C ALA A 199 7.01 20.57 9.98
N ALA A 200 7.08 21.01 8.72
CA ALA A 200 5.96 21.60 8.00
C ALA A 200 4.79 20.62 7.70
N PHE A 201 5.06 19.32 7.67
CA PHE A 201 4.07 18.27 7.43
C PHE A 201 3.74 17.45 8.70
N SER A 202 4.71 17.26 9.60
CA SER A 202 4.68 16.24 10.65
C SER A 202 4.04 16.67 11.99
N THR A 203 3.52 17.90 12.08
CA THR A 203 3.11 18.53 13.34
C THR A 203 1.63 18.38 13.68
N THR A 204 0.72 18.52 12.72
CA THR A 204 -0.74 18.41 12.93
C THR A 204 -1.41 17.70 11.75
N ALA A 205 -2.31 16.75 12.00
CA ALA A 205 -3.02 16.07 10.93
C ALA A 205 -4.04 17.02 10.28
N ARG A 206 -4.13 16.98 8.95
CA ARG A 206 -5.11 17.75 8.17
C ARG A 206 -5.33 17.14 6.79
N ALA A 207 -6.27 17.72 6.04
CA ALA A 207 -6.52 17.35 4.66
C ALA A 207 -5.67 18.19 3.68
N TYR A 208 -5.08 17.52 2.70
CA TYR A 208 -4.43 18.10 1.54
C TYR A 208 -5.19 17.71 0.26
N SER A 209 -5.47 18.69 -0.60
CA SER A 209 -6.07 18.47 -1.92
C SER A 209 -5.19 19.07 -3.02
N ILE A 210 -4.80 18.25 -4.00
CA ILE A 210 -3.89 18.62 -5.08
C ILE A 210 -4.65 18.64 -6.39
N ALA A 211 -4.79 19.81 -7.02
CA ALA A 211 -5.43 19.95 -8.32
C ALA A 211 -4.56 19.38 -9.45
N SER A 212 -5.19 19.07 -10.58
CA SER A 212 -4.49 18.62 -11.79
C SER A 212 -3.35 19.57 -12.18
N GLY A 213 -2.17 19.02 -12.44
CA GLY A 213 -0.97 19.80 -12.79
C GLY A 213 -0.28 20.50 -11.62
N ALA A 214 -0.87 20.51 -10.43
CA ALA A 214 -0.25 21.02 -9.22
C ALA A 214 0.55 19.94 -8.48
N VAL A 215 1.47 20.38 -7.63
CA VAL A 215 2.40 19.51 -6.90
C VAL A 215 2.35 19.83 -5.41
N MET A 216 2.14 18.80 -4.60
CA MET A 216 2.55 18.79 -3.19
C MET A 216 3.89 18.05 -3.09
N ASN A 217 4.96 18.75 -2.73
CA ASN A 217 6.29 18.16 -2.57
C ASN A 217 6.65 18.05 -1.09
N LEU A 218 6.84 16.81 -0.62
CA LEU A 218 7.42 16.51 0.68
C LEU A 218 8.92 16.35 0.50
N ASP A 219 9.70 17.28 1.06
CA ASP A 219 11.14 17.34 0.86
C ASP A 219 11.94 17.15 2.16
N GLY A 220 12.85 16.17 2.13
CA GLY A 220 13.61 15.71 3.29
C GLY A 220 12.88 14.62 4.08
N SER A 221 13.52 14.13 5.15
CA SER A 221 12.91 13.12 6.02
C SER A 221 11.76 13.73 6.82
N THR A 222 10.56 13.17 6.65
CA THR A 222 9.34 13.65 7.29
C THR A 222 8.48 12.49 7.81
N GLY A 223 7.82 12.72 8.95
CA GLY A 223 6.85 11.80 9.51
C GLY A 223 5.43 12.26 9.27
N VAL A 224 4.46 11.36 9.39
CA VAL A 224 3.03 11.73 9.39
C VAL A 224 2.67 12.37 10.74
N ALA A 225 1.83 13.39 10.75
CA ALA A 225 1.34 14.01 11.99
C ALA A 225 0.39 13.07 12.77
N SER A 226 0.26 13.27 14.08
CA SER A 226 -0.73 12.52 14.88
C SER A 226 -2.16 12.94 14.51
N GLY A 227 -3.04 11.94 14.43
CA GLY A 227 -4.36 12.01 13.82
C GLY A 227 -4.35 11.38 12.42
N ASN A 228 -5.43 11.63 11.66
CA ASN A 228 -5.55 11.16 10.28
C ASN A 228 -5.23 12.28 9.30
N THR A 229 -4.12 12.13 8.57
CA THR A 229 -3.78 12.99 7.43
C THR A 229 -4.34 12.39 6.16
N THR A 230 -5.02 13.17 5.33
CA THR A 230 -5.53 12.70 4.02
C THR A 230 -4.92 13.50 2.90
N ILE A 231 -4.39 12.83 1.88
CA ILE A 231 -3.91 13.44 0.65
C ILE A 231 -4.79 12.97 -0.51
N SER A 232 -5.36 13.92 -1.25
CA SER A 232 -6.37 13.66 -2.28
C SER A 232 -6.20 14.58 -3.49
N GLY A 233 -7.01 14.35 -4.53
CA GLY A 233 -7.01 15.15 -5.76
C GLY A 233 -6.30 14.46 -6.93
N THR A 234 -6.16 15.17 -8.04
CA THR A 234 -5.69 14.62 -9.33
C THR A 234 -4.30 15.13 -9.74
N GLY A 235 -3.60 15.82 -8.84
CA GLY A 235 -2.24 16.32 -9.07
C GLY A 235 -1.15 15.33 -8.67
N THR A 236 0.04 15.87 -8.39
CA THR A 236 1.21 15.07 -8.01
C THR A 236 1.54 15.20 -6.53
N LEU A 237 1.60 14.07 -5.83
CA LEU A 237 2.33 13.96 -4.56
C LEU A 237 3.76 13.55 -4.88
N ARG A 238 4.73 14.41 -4.56
CA ARG A 238 6.16 14.17 -4.78
C ARG A 238 6.89 14.03 -3.46
N LEU A 239 7.83 13.08 -3.43
CA LEU A 239 8.81 12.90 -2.37
C LEU A 239 10.18 13.23 -2.95
N SER A 240 10.85 14.24 -2.39
CA SER A 240 12.22 14.61 -2.74
C SER A 240 13.15 14.54 -1.53
N GLY A 241 14.41 14.15 -1.71
CA GLY A 241 15.47 14.38 -0.72
C GLY A 241 15.38 13.70 0.66
N GLY A 242 14.48 12.75 0.90
CA GLY A 242 14.40 12.00 2.16
C GLY A 242 13.24 11.01 2.24
N GLY A 243 12.96 10.49 3.44
CA GLY A 243 11.96 9.45 3.66
C GLY A 243 10.62 9.96 4.23
N LEU A 244 9.49 9.48 3.73
CA LEU A 244 8.17 9.58 4.38
C LEU A 244 7.90 8.31 5.19
N VAL A 245 7.62 8.46 6.49
CA VAL A 245 7.41 7.33 7.40
C VAL A 245 6.19 7.54 8.30
N SER A 246 5.40 6.47 8.48
CA SER A 246 4.23 6.41 9.37
C SER A 246 4.55 5.62 10.66
N GLY A 247 5.63 6.01 11.34
CA GLY A 247 6.34 5.14 12.29
C GLY A 247 6.00 5.31 13.78
N ALA A 248 4.84 5.84 14.17
CA ALA A 248 4.43 5.89 15.58
C ALA A 248 2.91 5.94 15.74
N ASP A 249 2.42 5.54 16.92
CA ASP A 249 0.99 5.35 17.18
C ASP A 249 0.08 6.53 16.87
N GLY A 250 -1.06 6.24 16.24
CA GLY A 250 -2.10 7.21 15.89
C GLY A 250 -1.66 8.25 14.86
N ARG A 251 -0.79 7.89 13.91
CA ARG A 251 -0.33 8.72 12.80
C ARG A 251 -0.79 8.14 11.46
N ASP A 252 -2.09 8.12 11.23
CA ASP A 252 -2.65 7.53 10.02
C ASP A 252 -2.45 8.45 8.80
N LEU A 253 -2.11 7.84 7.66
CA LEU A 253 -2.07 8.51 6.37
C LEU A 253 -3.00 7.82 5.37
N THR A 254 -4.00 8.56 4.91
CA THR A 254 -4.88 8.12 3.82
C THR A 254 -4.41 8.71 2.50
N LEU A 255 -4.01 7.84 1.57
CA LEU A 255 -3.76 8.20 0.18
C LEU A 255 -5.05 7.94 -0.62
N ALA A 256 -5.72 9.01 -1.01
CA ALA A 256 -6.98 9.01 -1.74
C ALA A 256 -6.90 9.90 -2.99
N LEU A 257 -5.78 9.78 -3.72
CA LEU A 257 -5.58 10.47 -4.99
C LEU A 257 -6.49 9.87 -6.07
N GLY A 258 -7.03 10.73 -6.92
CA GLY A 258 -7.97 10.39 -7.98
C GLY A 258 -7.31 9.94 -9.28
N SER A 259 -8.13 9.59 -10.26
CA SER A 259 -7.69 9.21 -11.60
C SER A 259 -6.80 10.29 -12.23
N GLY A 260 -5.72 9.86 -12.89
CA GLY A 260 -4.72 10.74 -13.51
C GLY A 260 -3.72 11.39 -12.55
N ALA A 261 -3.85 11.16 -11.23
CA ALA A 261 -2.86 11.61 -10.26
C ALA A 261 -1.55 10.81 -10.35
N LEU A 262 -0.48 11.38 -9.78
CA LEU A 262 0.83 10.74 -9.69
C LEU A 262 1.37 10.79 -8.26
N ILE A 263 1.87 9.66 -7.79
CA ILE A 263 2.78 9.58 -6.64
C ILE A 263 4.19 9.41 -7.19
N GLU A 264 5.10 10.33 -6.87
CA GLU A 264 6.48 10.31 -7.34
C GLU A 264 7.45 10.17 -6.17
N ILE A 265 8.21 9.07 -6.15
CA ILE A 265 9.33 8.86 -5.24
C ILE A 265 10.60 9.09 -6.04
N GLN A 266 11.20 10.28 -5.89
CA GLN A 266 12.40 10.64 -6.64
C GLN A 266 13.62 9.86 -6.18
N SER A 267 14.65 9.81 -7.03
CA SER A 267 15.94 9.24 -6.65
C SER A 267 16.47 9.85 -5.35
N GLY A 268 16.91 9.01 -4.42
CA GLY A 268 17.36 9.41 -3.08
C GLY A 268 16.24 9.68 -2.07
N ALA A 269 14.97 9.61 -2.46
CA ALA A 269 13.83 9.65 -1.54
C ALA A 269 13.32 8.24 -1.22
N SER A 270 12.58 8.10 -0.13
CA SER A 270 11.89 6.86 0.23
C SER A 270 10.46 7.10 0.73
N MET A 271 9.60 6.11 0.51
CA MET A 271 8.30 5.99 1.19
C MET A 271 8.32 4.68 1.95
N ILE A 272 8.04 4.72 3.26
CA ILE A 272 7.88 3.53 4.10
C ILE A 272 6.39 3.38 4.40
N ASN A 273 5.78 2.38 3.79
CA ASN A 273 4.41 1.98 3.98
C ASN A 273 4.27 1.20 5.29
N GLY A 274 4.30 1.91 6.41
CA GLY A 274 4.16 1.30 7.73
C GLY A 274 5.19 1.79 8.75
N GLY A 275 5.49 0.92 9.72
CA GLY A 275 6.47 1.07 10.79
C GLY A 275 5.88 0.79 12.16
N TRP A 276 4.60 1.15 12.36
CA TRP A 276 3.75 0.93 13.56
C TRP A 276 2.26 1.26 13.26
N GLN A 277 2.00 2.09 12.23
CA GLN A 277 0.65 2.50 11.82
C GLN A 277 0.48 2.32 10.31
N ASN A 278 -0.76 2.21 9.87
CA ASN A 278 -1.08 1.87 8.50
C ASN A 278 -1.17 3.10 7.59
N MET A 279 -0.62 2.98 6.37
CA MET A 279 -1.05 3.84 5.28
C MET A 279 -2.24 3.19 4.56
N ALA A 280 -3.30 3.95 4.33
CA ALA A 280 -4.51 3.48 3.67
C ALA A 280 -4.47 3.81 2.17
N TRP A 281 -4.59 2.77 1.34
CA TRP A 281 -4.51 2.84 -0.13
C TRP A 281 -5.82 2.50 -0.84
N THR A 282 -6.85 2.10 -0.09
CA THR A 282 -8.08 1.49 -0.65
C THR A 282 -8.83 2.39 -1.64
N SER A 283 -8.69 3.71 -1.49
CA SER A 283 -9.30 4.74 -2.36
C SER A 283 -8.34 5.36 -3.37
N ASN A 284 -7.07 4.91 -3.41
CA ASN A 284 -6.07 5.46 -4.31
C ASN A 284 -6.28 4.97 -5.75
N LEU A 285 -6.29 5.92 -6.70
CA LEU A 285 -6.34 5.70 -8.15
C LEU A 285 -5.11 6.29 -8.86
N ALA A 286 -4.11 6.78 -8.13
CA ALA A 286 -2.92 7.37 -8.72
C ALA A 286 -1.98 6.31 -9.32
N ALA A 287 -1.31 6.67 -10.41
CA ALA A 287 -0.10 5.99 -10.83
C ALA A 287 1.04 6.31 -9.86
N MET A 288 2.08 5.47 -9.85
CA MET A 288 3.27 5.66 -9.05
C MET A 288 4.54 5.55 -9.90
N GLN A 289 5.42 6.53 -9.74
CA GLN A 289 6.78 6.52 -10.27
C GLN A 289 7.76 6.33 -9.12
N VAL A 290 8.53 5.24 -9.15
CA VAL A 290 9.53 4.91 -8.14
C VAL A 290 10.91 4.97 -8.77
N ASP A 291 11.61 6.09 -8.58
CA ASP A 291 13.03 6.25 -8.92
C ASP A 291 13.93 6.20 -7.67
N GLY A 292 13.34 6.40 -6.49
CA GLY A 292 13.93 6.15 -5.18
C GLY A 292 13.56 4.78 -4.63
N MET A 293 13.04 4.74 -3.40
CA MET A 293 12.66 3.49 -2.73
C MET A 293 11.20 3.52 -2.25
N LEU A 294 10.41 2.54 -2.65
CA LEU A 294 9.18 2.18 -1.96
C LEU A 294 9.47 0.98 -1.05
N ASP A 295 9.35 1.17 0.25
CA ASP A 295 9.40 0.09 1.21
C ASP A 295 7.97 -0.25 1.64
N LEU A 296 7.51 -1.46 1.31
CA LEU A 296 6.18 -1.95 1.64
C LEU A 296 6.02 -2.23 3.14
N ASN A 297 7.13 -2.43 3.85
CA ASN A 297 7.24 -2.68 5.30
C ASN A 297 6.12 -3.59 5.86
N ASP A 298 5.54 -3.27 7.02
CA ASP A 298 4.46 -3.99 7.69
C ASP A 298 3.05 -3.44 7.36
N GLY A 299 2.95 -2.37 6.55
CA GLY A 299 1.68 -1.69 6.26
C GLY A 299 0.73 -2.47 5.35
N ASN A 300 -0.45 -1.89 5.10
CA ASN A 300 -1.47 -2.44 4.19
C ASN A 300 -0.94 -2.68 2.78
N ALA A 301 -1.66 -3.49 1.99
CA ALA A 301 -1.40 -3.63 0.56
C ALA A 301 -1.35 -2.26 -0.14
N VAL A 302 -0.30 -2.04 -0.93
CA VAL A 302 -0.16 -0.85 -1.78
C VAL A 302 -1.01 -1.05 -3.02
N ILE A 303 -1.87 -0.08 -3.33
CA ILE A 303 -2.81 -0.14 -4.46
C ILE A 303 -2.61 1.11 -5.31
N ILE A 304 -2.18 0.90 -6.56
CA ILE A 304 -1.84 1.97 -7.51
C ILE A 304 -2.37 1.65 -8.91
N ASP A 305 -2.44 2.67 -9.76
CA ASP A 305 -2.92 2.53 -11.13
C ASP A 305 -1.85 1.97 -12.08
N ALA A 306 -0.65 2.51 -12.06
CA ALA A 306 0.46 2.00 -12.85
C ALA A 306 1.76 2.16 -12.08
N LEU A 307 2.72 1.25 -12.29
CA LEU A 307 4.06 1.35 -11.72
C LEU A 307 5.07 1.70 -12.81
N THR A 308 5.86 2.74 -12.55
CA THR A 308 6.94 3.19 -13.44
C THR A 308 8.19 3.56 -12.64
N GLY A 309 9.29 3.85 -13.33
CA GLY A 309 10.55 4.27 -12.72
C GLY A 309 11.62 3.18 -12.70
N SER A 310 12.78 3.50 -12.13
CA SER A 310 13.97 2.63 -12.11
C SER A 310 14.52 2.35 -10.71
N GLY A 311 13.76 2.68 -9.67
CA GLY A 311 14.15 2.56 -8.28
C GLY A 311 13.97 1.15 -7.71
N THR A 312 13.73 1.07 -6.40
CA THR A 312 13.56 -0.19 -5.69
C THR A 312 12.21 -0.24 -4.99
N VAL A 313 11.47 -1.31 -5.21
CA VAL A 313 10.40 -1.73 -4.31
C VAL A 313 10.96 -2.83 -3.42
N THR A 314 10.79 -2.70 -2.11
CA THR A 314 11.33 -3.67 -1.14
C THR A 314 10.39 -3.89 0.03
N THR A 315 10.70 -4.87 0.85
CA THR A 315 10.24 -4.99 2.24
C THR A 315 11.47 -5.02 3.14
N THR A 316 11.69 -4.01 3.97
CA THR A 316 12.78 -4.04 4.97
C THR A 316 12.34 -4.71 6.27
N ASN A 317 13.32 -5.24 7.01
CA ASN A 317 13.11 -6.09 8.18
C ASN A 317 12.52 -5.31 9.35
N TYR A 318 11.23 -5.51 9.59
CA TYR A 318 10.67 -5.47 10.94
C TYR A 318 10.72 -6.90 11.51
N THR A 319 11.26 -7.05 12.73
CA THR A 319 11.69 -8.33 13.33
C THR A 319 10.59 -9.03 14.12
N ASP A 320 9.38 -8.48 14.11
CA ASP A 320 8.22 -9.15 14.67
C ASP A 320 7.57 -10.05 13.62
N ASP A 321 7.00 -11.13 14.14
CA ASP A 321 6.50 -12.29 13.43
C ASP A 321 5.21 -11.97 12.65
N PHE A 322 5.31 -11.10 11.64
CA PHE A 322 4.24 -10.85 10.69
C PHE A 322 4.39 -11.78 9.49
N THR A 323 3.84 -12.98 9.62
CA THR A 323 3.65 -13.96 8.53
C THR A 323 2.73 -13.49 7.40
N ASN A 324 2.22 -12.25 7.46
CA ASN A 324 1.29 -11.75 6.46
C ASN A 324 2.03 -11.29 5.20
N SER A 325 1.79 -11.94 4.08
CA SER A 325 2.26 -11.47 2.77
C SER A 325 1.88 -10.01 2.54
N ARG A 326 2.82 -9.22 2.02
CA ARG A 326 2.56 -7.85 1.55
C ARG A 326 2.22 -7.92 0.08
N THR A 327 1.25 -7.15 -0.38
CA THR A 327 0.85 -7.20 -1.80
C THR A 327 1.02 -5.83 -2.43
N LEU A 328 1.73 -5.79 -3.56
CA LEU A 328 1.73 -4.67 -4.47
C LEU A 328 0.67 -4.93 -5.55
N THR A 329 -0.38 -4.12 -5.56
CA THR A 329 -1.47 -4.19 -6.54
C THR A 329 -1.37 -3.03 -7.54
N VAL A 330 -1.29 -3.36 -8.83
CA VAL A 330 -1.16 -2.41 -9.94
C VAL A 330 -2.34 -2.54 -10.92
N GLY A 331 -2.70 -1.45 -11.60
CA GLY A 331 -3.78 -1.42 -12.59
C GLY A 331 -5.14 -0.99 -12.03
N ARG A 332 -5.18 -0.36 -10.85
CA ARG A 332 -6.41 -0.02 -10.14
C ARG A 332 -7.41 0.82 -10.95
N ASP A 333 -6.94 1.69 -11.84
CA ASP A 333 -7.75 2.52 -12.74
C ASP A 333 -7.51 2.13 -14.23
N GLY A 334 -6.97 0.93 -14.47
CA GLY A 334 -6.70 0.40 -15.80
C GLY A 334 -5.48 0.99 -16.51
N GLY A 335 -4.62 1.70 -15.80
CA GLY A 335 -3.37 2.28 -16.29
C GLY A 335 -2.36 1.25 -16.78
N SER A 336 -1.40 1.74 -17.56
CA SER A 336 -0.28 0.95 -18.07
C SER A 336 1.04 1.58 -17.63
N GLY A 337 2.03 0.74 -17.34
CA GLY A 337 3.32 1.19 -16.82
C GLY A 337 4.45 0.26 -17.22
N THR A 338 5.67 0.80 -17.26
CA THR A 338 6.90 0.02 -17.38
C THR A 338 7.80 0.35 -16.21
N PHE A 339 8.06 -0.65 -15.38
CA PHE A 339 8.98 -0.55 -14.25
C PHE A 339 10.31 -1.22 -14.60
N ASN A 340 11.36 -0.42 -14.66
CA ASN A 340 12.72 -0.85 -14.95
C ASN A 340 13.53 -1.14 -13.68
N GLY A 341 12.95 -0.84 -12.52
CA GLY A 341 13.57 -1.05 -11.23
C GLY A 341 13.52 -2.50 -10.75
N THR A 342 13.89 -2.69 -9.49
CA THR A 342 13.93 -4.00 -8.83
C THR A 342 12.81 -4.10 -7.81
N ILE A 343 12.09 -5.23 -7.80
CA ILE A 343 11.21 -5.64 -6.69
C ILE A 343 11.93 -6.74 -5.91
N THR A 344 12.28 -6.47 -4.66
CA THR A 344 13.12 -7.37 -3.84
C THR A 344 12.58 -7.50 -2.41
N GLU A 345 13.22 -8.33 -1.59
CA GLU A 345 12.86 -8.60 -0.21
C GLU A 345 14.11 -8.73 0.66
N ALA A 346 14.09 -8.18 1.87
CA ALA A 346 15.27 -8.17 2.73
C ALA A 346 15.53 -9.47 3.51
N THR A 347 14.50 -10.27 3.90
CA THR A 347 14.64 -11.69 4.35
C THR A 347 13.39 -12.34 4.99
N VAL A 348 12.38 -11.59 5.46
CA VAL A 348 11.31 -12.17 6.32
C VAL A 348 9.88 -12.00 5.77
N HIS A 349 9.66 -11.05 4.86
CA HIS A 349 8.33 -10.75 4.34
C HIS A 349 8.20 -11.21 2.89
N VAL A 350 7.11 -11.92 2.61
CA VAL A 350 6.75 -12.38 1.27
C VAL A 350 5.96 -11.28 0.56
N THR A 351 6.54 -10.69 -0.48
CA THR A 351 5.92 -9.70 -1.36
C THR A 351 5.23 -10.41 -2.52
N GLY A 352 3.90 -10.41 -2.52
CA GLY A 352 3.10 -10.80 -3.68
C GLY A 352 2.88 -9.66 -4.66
N PHE A 353 2.70 -10.00 -5.92
CA PHE A 353 2.42 -9.04 -6.99
C PHE A 353 1.05 -9.33 -7.61
N THR A 354 0.16 -8.34 -7.65
CA THR A 354 -1.17 -8.49 -8.26
C THR A 354 -1.40 -7.45 -9.35
N LYS A 355 -1.67 -7.90 -10.56
CA LYS A 355 -2.09 -7.07 -11.69
C LYS A 355 -3.61 -7.13 -11.84
N ILE A 356 -4.28 -5.97 -11.83
CA ILE A 356 -5.72 -5.80 -12.06
C ILE A 356 -5.97 -4.80 -13.20
N GLY A 357 -7.22 -4.60 -13.59
CA GLY A 357 -7.61 -3.59 -14.58
C GLY A 357 -7.11 -3.85 -16.02
N GLY A 358 -7.67 -3.13 -17.00
CA GLY A 358 -7.50 -3.47 -18.42
C GLY A 358 -6.12 -3.18 -19.03
N GLY A 359 -5.27 -2.37 -18.40
CA GLY A 359 -3.98 -1.94 -18.96
C GLY A 359 -2.88 -3.00 -18.90
N THR A 360 -1.68 -2.62 -19.34
CA THR A 360 -0.47 -3.47 -19.33
C THR A 360 0.54 -2.96 -18.31
N GLN A 361 0.94 -3.80 -17.36
CA GLN A 361 2.12 -3.53 -16.55
C GLN A 361 3.28 -4.37 -17.07
N THR A 362 4.39 -3.72 -17.43
CA THR A 362 5.64 -4.37 -17.82
C THR A 362 6.65 -4.26 -16.70
N LEU A 363 7.26 -5.38 -16.31
CA LEU A 363 8.41 -5.44 -15.41
C LEU A 363 9.62 -5.85 -16.24
N THR A 364 10.64 -5.00 -16.32
CA THR A 364 11.84 -5.26 -17.14
C THR A 364 13.12 -5.41 -16.32
N GLY A 365 13.12 -4.92 -15.07
CA GLY A 365 14.24 -5.09 -14.15
C GLY A 365 14.19 -6.44 -13.42
N THR A 366 15.30 -6.79 -12.76
CA THR A 366 15.40 -8.03 -11.97
C THR A 366 14.45 -7.98 -10.78
N ASN A 367 13.62 -9.00 -10.63
CA ASN A 367 12.76 -9.19 -9.48
C ASN A 367 13.25 -10.39 -8.67
N SER A 368 13.13 -10.30 -7.35
CA SER A 368 13.52 -11.37 -6.43
C SER A 368 12.52 -11.50 -5.27
N TYR A 369 11.30 -11.01 -5.46
CA TYR A 369 10.22 -11.24 -4.50
C TYR A 369 9.83 -12.71 -4.52
N THR A 370 9.42 -13.23 -3.37
CA THR A 370 9.14 -14.65 -3.16
C THR A 370 7.65 -14.95 -3.12
N GLY A 371 6.80 -13.93 -3.15
CA GLY A 371 5.35 -14.09 -3.13
C GLY A 371 4.73 -14.35 -4.48
N ASN A 372 3.49 -14.83 -4.43
CA ASN A 372 2.73 -15.23 -5.59
C ASN A 372 2.51 -14.06 -6.56
N THR A 373 2.49 -14.39 -7.85
CA THR A 373 2.15 -13.47 -8.93
C THR A 373 0.74 -13.76 -9.40
N THR A 374 -0.14 -12.76 -9.39
CA THR A 374 -1.55 -12.93 -9.79
C THR A 374 -1.95 -11.90 -10.85
N VAL A 375 -2.54 -12.36 -11.94
CA VAL A 375 -3.09 -11.51 -13.02
C VAL A 375 -4.60 -11.67 -13.04
N LYS A 376 -5.33 -10.66 -12.53
CA LYS A 376 -6.80 -10.60 -12.50
C LYS A 376 -7.41 -9.59 -13.48
N GLY A 377 -6.57 -8.93 -14.27
CA GLY A 377 -7.03 -8.05 -15.34
C GLY A 377 -5.91 -7.59 -16.26
N GLY A 378 -6.23 -7.43 -17.55
CA GLY A 378 -5.29 -6.91 -18.55
C GLY A 378 -4.06 -7.79 -18.71
N THR A 379 -2.91 -7.16 -18.93
CA THR A 379 -1.63 -7.86 -19.19
C THR A 379 -0.59 -7.56 -18.12
N LEU A 380 0.05 -8.61 -17.60
CA LEU A 380 1.34 -8.51 -16.93
C LEU A 380 2.41 -9.01 -17.90
N SER A 381 3.34 -8.15 -18.30
CA SER A 381 4.48 -8.51 -19.15
C SER A 381 5.75 -8.59 -18.31
N LEU A 382 6.43 -9.72 -18.38
CA LEU A 382 7.68 -10.00 -17.67
C LEU A 382 8.82 -10.03 -18.69
N GLY A 383 9.87 -9.25 -18.45
CA GLY A 383 11.05 -9.21 -19.30
C GLY A 383 11.08 -8.05 -20.29
N ASN A 384 12.20 -7.96 -21.00
CA ASN A 384 12.51 -6.90 -21.98
C ASN A 384 12.77 -7.44 -23.39
N GLY A 385 12.31 -8.66 -23.66
CA GLY A 385 12.55 -9.44 -24.88
C GLY A 385 13.82 -10.30 -24.85
N THR A 386 14.70 -10.12 -23.85
CA THR A 386 15.98 -10.84 -23.78
C THR A 386 16.24 -11.46 -22.41
N THR A 387 16.14 -10.69 -21.33
CA THR A 387 16.41 -11.14 -19.96
C THR A 387 15.12 -11.46 -19.24
N ASN A 388 15.08 -12.63 -18.59
CA ASN A 388 14.02 -12.98 -17.67
C ASN A 388 14.10 -12.06 -16.43
N THR A 389 12.95 -11.57 -15.96
CA THR A 389 12.84 -10.85 -14.69
C THR A 389 12.83 -11.73 -13.44
N ALA A 390 12.81 -13.06 -13.63
CA ALA A 390 12.83 -14.14 -12.63
C ALA A 390 11.70 -14.05 -11.58
N LEU A 391 10.84 -15.06 -11.57
CA LEU A 391 9.94 -15.36 -10.47
C LEU A 391 10.63 -16.30 -9.48
N ALA A 392 10.19 -16.32 -8.23
CA ALA A 392 10.73 -17.26 -7.28
C ALA A 392 10.22 -18.68 -7.56
N ASN A 393 11.12 -19.67 -7.44
CA ASN A 393 10.79 -21.08 -7.64
C ASN A 393 9.72 -21.61 -6.66
N THR A 394 9.53 -20.94 -5.53
CA THR A 394 8.53 -21.28 -4.51
C THR A 394 7.26 -20.44 -4.61
N ALA A 395 7.14 -19.59 -5.63
CA ALA A 395 5.98 -18.72 -5.82
C ALA A 395 5.01 -19.34 -6.81
N ASP A 396 3.72 -19.16 -6.53
CA ASP A 396 2.66 -19.52 -7.45
C ASP A 396 2.43 -18.44 -8.51
N VAL A 397 1.95 -18.88 -9.67
CA VAL A 397 1.44 -17.99 -10.72
C VAL A 397 -0.03 -18.28 -10.98
N ILE A 398 -0.86 -17.24 -10.90
CA ILE A 398 -2.31 -17.31 -11.12
C ILE A 398 -2.69 -16.34 -12.24
N VAL A 399 -3.31 -16.83 -13.30
CA VAL A 399 -3.82 -16.02 -14.41
C VAL A 399 -5.32 -16.28 -14.57
N ASP A 400 -6.15 -15.29 -14.23
CA ASP A 400 -7.61 -15.39 -14.35
C ASP A 400 -8.04 -15.41 -15.83
N SER A 401 -9.23 -15.97 -16.10
CA SER A 401 -9.80 -16.01 -17.45
C SER A 401 -9.89 -14.61 -18.07
N GLY A 402 -9.45 -14.48 -19.33
CA GLY A 402 -9.46 -13.20 -20.05
C GLY A 402 -8.29 -12.26 -19.72
N CYS A 403 -7.35 -12.71 -18.89
CA CYS A 403 -6.10 -11.99 -18.60
C CYS A 403 -4.94 -12.52 -19.46
N THR A 404 -3.79 -11.83 -19.41
CA THR A 404 -2.59 -12.27 -20.13
C THR A 404 -1.35 -12.15 -19.25
N LEU A 405 -0.59 -13.24 -19.15
CA LEU A 405 0.79 -13.22 -18.70
C LEU A 405 1.70 -13.28 -19.92
N ASP A 406 2.35 -12.17 -20.24
CA ASP A 406 3.25 -12.07 -21.38
C ASP A 406 4.70 -12.33 -20.94
N LEU A 407 5.24 -13.50 -21.29
CA LEU A 407 6.62 -13.90 -21.00
C LEU A 407 7.54 -13.33 -22.09
N ASN A 408 7.78 -12.03 -22.01
CA ASN A 408 8.62 -11.27 -22.93
C ASN A 408 10.10 -11.43 -22.61
N TYR A 409 10.60 -12.66 -22.66
CA TYR A 409 12.01 -13.02 -22.55
C TYR A 409 12.26 -14.34 -23.26
N THR A 410 13.51 -14.67 -23.58
CA THR A 410 13.86 -15.99 -24.11
C THR A 410 14.34 -16.90 -23.00
N GLY A 411 13.91 -18.17 -22.99
CA GLY A 411 14.34 -19.16 -22.00
C GLY A 411 13.20 -19.63 -21.10
N THR A 412 13.57 -20.28 -20.00
CA THR A 412 12.66 -20.88 -19.02
C THR A 412 12.80 -20.18 -17.67
N ASP A 413 11.69 -20.07 -16.94
CA ASP A 413 11.68 -19.78 -15.51
C ASP A 413 11.09 -20.96 -14.74
N THR A 414 11.31 -21.04 -13.43
CA THR A 414 10.72 -22.09 -12.58
C THR A 414 9.81 -21.47 -11.53
N ILE A 415 8.65 -22.07 -11.31
CA ILE A 415 7.64 -21.65 -10.34
C ILE A 415 7.09 -22.87 -9.59
N ASP A 416 6.37 -22.64 -8.50
CA ASP A 416 5.80 -23.72 -7.69
C ASP A 416 4.59 -24.34 -8.41
N GLU A 417 3.45 -23.66 -8.35
CA GLU A 417 2.20 -24.08 -8.97
C GLU A 417 1.67 -23.03 -9.97
N LEU A 418 0.89 -23.47 -10.95
CA LEU A 418 0.30 -22.61 -11.98
C LEU A 418 -1.21 -22.80 -12.05
N TRP A 419 -1.96 -21.70 -12.05
CA TRP A 419 -3.40 -21.68 -12.35
C TRP A 419 -3.68 -20.87 -13.60
N LEU A 420 -4.38 -21.49 -14.55
CA LEU A 420 -4.84 -20.86 -15.78
C LEU A 420 -6.36 -20.92 -15.83
N GLY A 421 -7.03 -19.76 -15.85
CA GLY A 421 -8.48 -19.68 -15.91
C GLY A 421 -9.18 -20.30 -14.70
N GLY A 422 -8.52 -20.32 -13.54
CA GLY A 422 -9.01 -20.96 -12.32
C GLY A 422 -8.72 -22.46 -12.21
N VAL A 423 -8.07 -23.07 -13.20
CA VAL A 423 -7.70 -24.50 -13.19
C VAL A 423 -6.21 -24.63 -12.85
N GLN A 424 -5.90 -25.35 -11.76
CA GLN A 424 -4.52 -25.70 -11.42
C GLN A 424 -3.96 -26.66 -12.46
N GLN A 425 -2.77 -26.36 -12.93
CA GLN A 425 -2.09 -27.09 -13.98
C GLN A 425 -1.19 -28.17 -13.39
N VAL A 426 -1.07 -29.30 -14.07
CA VAL A 426 -0.12 -30.37 -13.68
C VAL A 426 1.32 -29.90 -13.85
N ALA A 427 2.25 -30.48 -13.09
CA ALA A 427 3.68 -30.21 -13.25
C ALA A 427 4.14 -30.43 -14.71
N GLY A 428 4.92 -29.49 -15.24
CA GLY A 428 5.29 -29.48 -16.66
C GLY A 428 5.81 -28.12 -17.14
N THR A 429 6.00 -27.97 -18.45
CA THR A 429 6.43 -26.70 -19.05
C THR A 429 5.27 -26.04 -19.78
N TYR A 430 5.00 -24.78 -19.47
CA TYR A 430 3.93 -23.98 -20.04
C TYR A 430 4.47 -22.76 -20.78
N ASP A 431 3.94 -22.53 -21.97
CA ASP A 431 4.29 -21.42 -22.86
C ASP A 431 3.05 -20.97 -23.65
N SER A 432 3.26 -20.15 -24.69
CA SER A 432 2.17 -19.65 -25.53
C SER A 432 1.47 -20.71 -26.38
N SER A 433 2.01 -21.94 -26.48
CA SER A 433 1.44 -23.02 -27.29
C SER A 433 0.48 -23.94 -26.52
N ASN A 434 0.52 -23.96 -25.18
CA ASN A 434 -0.23 -24.90 -24.34
C ASN A 434 -0.94 -24.28 -23.13
N SER A 435 -1.17 -22.96 -23.15
CA SER A 435 -1.75 -22.19 -22.05
C SER A 435 -3.14 -21.61 -22.35
N GLU A 436 -3.81 -22.13 -23.38
CA GLU A 436 -5.12 -21.62 -23.85
C GLU A 436 -5.12 -20.12 -24.19
N GLY A 437 -3.94 -19.57 -24.54
CA GLY A 437 -3.76 -18.15 -24.88
C GLY A 437 -3.64 -17.21 -23.67
N LEU A 438 -3.64 -17.74 -22.44
CA LEU A 438 -3.42 -16.95 -21.22
C LEU A 438 -1.94 -16.62 -20.99
N ILE A 439 -1.02 -17.40 -21.57
CA ILE A 439 0.40 -17.05 -21.67
C ILE A 439 0.73 -16.60 -23.09
N THR A 440 1.45 -15.49 -23.22
CA THR A 440 2.01 -15.00 -24.50
C THR A 440 3.52 -14.80 -24.39
N GLY A 441 4.14 -14.32 -25.47
CA GLY A 441 5.58 -14.06 -25.49
C GLY A 441 6.39 -15.28 -25.96
N THR A 442 7.71 -15.16 -25.80
CA THR A 442 8.70 -16.15 -26.28
C THR A 442 9.30 -17.01 -25.16
N GLY A 443 8.99 -16.71 -23.90
CA GLY A 443 9.46 -17.43 -22.73
C GLY A 443 8.54 -18.58 -22.33
N SER A 444 8.97 -19.34 -21.33
CA SER A 444 8.19 -20.43 -20.74
C SER A 444 8.38 -20.54 -19.23
N LEU A 445 7.44 -21.22 -18.57
CA LEU A 445 7.45 -21.54 -17.14
C LEU A 445 7.57 -23.05 -16.95
N VAL A 446 8.41 -23.48 -16.02
CA VAL A 446 8.47 -24.85 -15.51
C VAL A 446 7.72 -24.87 -14.18
N VAL A 447 6.62 -25.61 -14.14
CA VAL A 447 5.76 -25.80 -12.97
C VAL A 447 6.22 -27.04 -12.23
N GLN A 448 6.57 -26.88 -10.95
CA GLN A 448 7.14 -27.95 -10.12
C GLN A 448 6.08 -28.85 -9.52
N ASN A 449 5.00 -28.26 -9.01
CA ASN A 449 3.91 -28.97 -8.34
C ASN A 449 2.60 -28.72 -9.09
N GLY A 450 1.73 -29.71 -9.07
CA GLY A 450 0.40 -29.62 -9.64
C GLY A 450 -0.63 -30.13 -8.64
N PRO A 451 -1.89 -30.33 -9.08
CA PRO A 451 -2.91 -30.92 -8.23
C PRO A 451 -2.41 -32.22 -7.60
N PRO A 452 -2.73 -32.49 -6.32
CA PRO A 452 -2.53 -33.81 -5.74
C PRO A 452 -3.11 -34.86 -6.70
N VAL A 453 -2.28 -35.79 -7.14
CA VAL A 453 -2.74 -36.91 -7.97
C VAL A 453 -3.67 -37.75 -7.09
N ASP A 454 -4.84 -38.11 -7.60
CA ASP A 454 -5.78 -39.07 -6.98
C ASP A 454 -5.74 -40.38 -7.80
N PRO A 455 -4.78 -41.28 -7.54
CA PRO A 455 -4.59 -42.47 -8.37
C PRO A 455 -5.76 -43.45 -8.29
N PHE A 456 -6.49 -43.45 -7.16
CA PHE A 456 -7.71 -44.25 -6.97
C PHE A 456 -8.86 -43.67 -7.82
N GLY A 457 -9.14 -42.37 -7.68
CA GLY A 457 -10.19 -41.67 -8.42
C GLY A 457 -9.99 -41.78 -9.93
N ASP A 458 -8.75 -41.60 -10.40
CA ASP A 458 -8.38 -41.77 -11.81
C ASP A 458 -8.61 -43.20 -12.28
N TRP A 459 -8.22 -44.20 -11.48
CA TRP A 459 -8.39 -45.61 -11.81
C TRP A 459 -9.87 -45.99 -11.92
N ILE A 460 -10.70 -45.61 -10.96
CA ILE A 460 -12.12 -46.00 -10.96
C ILE A 460 -12.88 -45.28 -12.07
N ALA A 461 -12.62 -43.99 -12.30
CA ALA A 461 -13.25 -43.21 -13.37
C ALA A 461 -12.86 -43.71 -14.77
N THR A 462 -11.60 -44.11 -14.96
CA THR A 462 -11.08 -44.56 -16.26
C THR A 462 -11.54 -45.98 -16.60
N ASN A 463 -11.46 -46.91 -15.64
CA ASN A 463 -11.70 -48.33 -15.91
C ASN A 463 -13.17 -48.72 -15.69
N TYR A 464 -13.88 -48.00 -14.82
CA TYR A 464 -15.27 -48.30 -14.44
C TYR A 464 -16.18 -47.06 -14.56
N PRO A 465 -16.27 -46.42 -15.74
CA PRO A 465 -17.03 -45.17 -15.92
C PRO A 465 -18.54 -45.30 -15.68
N ALA A 466 -19.06 -46.54 -15.56
CA ALA A 466 -20.45 -46.81 -15.22
C ALA A 466 -20.74 -46.79 -13.71
N ILE A 467 -19.71 -46.85 -12.86
CA ILE A 467 -19.82 -46.74 -11.41
C ILE A 467 -19.74 -45.24 -11.07
N LEU A 468 -20.84 -44.69 -10.57
CA LEU A 468 -21.01 -43.26 -10.31
C LEU A 468 -21.15 -43.01 -8.81
N THR A 469 -20.93 -41.79 -8.37
CA THR A 469 -21.14 -41.37 -6.98
C THR A 469 -22.56 -41.69 -6.50
N PRO A 470 -22.74 -42.29 -5.30
CA PRO A 470 -21.75 -42.53 -4.25
C PRO A 470 -21.00 -43.87 -4.35
N ASP A 471 -21.28 -44.69 -5.36
CA ASP A 471 -20.77 -46.06 -5.46
C ASP A 471 -19.32 -46.13 -5.94
N ASN A 472 -18.77 -45.03 -6.45
CA ASN A 472 -17.35 -44.91 -6.83
C ASN A 472 -16.44 -44.39 -5.70
N GLU A 473 -16.98 -44.20 -4.50
CA GLU A 473 -16.22 -43.72 -3.35
C GLU A 473 -15.27 -44.81 -2.80
N PRO A 474 -14.13 -44.46 -2.16
CA PRO A 474 -13.14 -45.44 -1.69
C PRO A 474 -13.70 -46.52 -0.75
N GLY A 475 -14.66 -46.15 0.09
CA GLY A 475 -15.29 -47.07 1.06
C GLY A 475 -16.56 -47.76 0.57
N ALA A 476 -17.00 -47.52 -0.66
CA ALA A 476 -18.18 -48.16 -1.22
C ALA A 476 -17.89 -49.60 -1.68
N ASP A 477 -18.95 -50.39 -1.79
CA ASP A 477 -18.96 -51.80 -2.22
C ASP A 477 -20.15 -51.99 -3.18
N PRO A 478 -20.05 -51.48 -4.43
CA PRO A 478 -21.14 -51.51 -5.41
C PRO A 478 -21.63 -52.91 -5.78
N ASP A 479 -20.73 -53.89 -5.79
CA ASP A 479 -21.01 -55.26 -6.18
C ASP A 479 -21.37 -56.17 -4.99
N ASN A 480 -21.35 -55.64 -3.77
CA ASN A 480 -21.80 -56.24 -2.52
C ASN A 480 -21.06 -57.54 -2.17
N ASP A 481 -19.76 -57.59 -2.41
CA ASP A 481 -18.92 -58.75 -2.09
C ASP A 481 -18.17 -58.65 -0.76
N GLY A 482 -18.29 -57.50 -0.09
CA GLY A 482 -17.64 -57.18 1.17
C GLY A 482 -16.24 -56.59 1.05
N ILE A 483 -15.77 -56.30 -0.17
CA ILE A 483 -14.49 -55.68 -0.47
C ILE A 483 -14.75 -54.25 -0.96
N ALA A 484 -14.23 -53.26 -0.23
CA ALA A 484 -14.41 -51.88 -0.64
C ALA A 484 -13.56 -51.55 -1.89
N ASN A 485 -14.03 -50.60 -2.70
CA ASN A 485 -13.36 -50.12 -3.91
C ASN A 485 -11.86 -49.83 -3.70
N LEU A 486 -11.48 -49.22 -2.56
CA LEU A 486 -10.09 -48.92 -2.24
C LEU A 486 -9.23 -50.16 -1.99
N MET A 487 -9.83 -51.21 -1.42
CA MET A 487 -9.17 -52.50 -1.25
C MET A 487 -9.04 -53.20 -2.61
N GLU A 488 -10.07 -53.14 -3.44
CA GLU A 488 -10.03 -53.65 -4.80
C GLU A 488 -9.01 -52.91 -5.66
N TYR A 489 -8.83 -51.60 -5.45
CA TYR A 489 -7.81 -50.78 -6.10
C TYR A 489 -6.40 -51.34 -5.92
N ILE A 490 -6.12 -51.89 -4.73
CA ILE A 490 -4.80 -52.45 -4.39
C ILE A 490 -4.67 -53.90 -4.82
N LEU A 491 -5.68 -54.73 -4.58
CA LEU A 491 -5.57 -56.17 -4.77
C LEU A 491 -5.47 -56.56 -6.25
N GLN A 492 -4.65 -57.56 -6.55
CA GLN A 492 -4.58 -58.13 -7.88
C GLN A 492 -5.96 -58.69 -8.27
N GLY A 493 -6.48 -58.25 -9.41
CA GLY A 493 -7.75 -58.73 -9.95
C GLY A 493 -9.00 -58.15 -9.26
N GLY A 494 -8.86 -57.16 -8.37
CA GLY A 494 -10.02 -56.40 -7.86
C GLY A 494 -10.73 -55.68 -9.00
N ASP A 495 -12.06 -55.78 -9.01
CA ASP A 495 -12.99 -55.29 -10.03
C ASP A 495 -14.32 -54.92 -9.35
N PRO A 496 -14.55 -53.62 -9.10
CA PRO A 496 -15.75 -53.15 -8.39
C PRO A 496 -17.08 -53.41 -9.08
N SER A 497 -17.07 -54.01 -10.26
CA SER A 497 -18.29 -54.39 -10.98
C SER A 497 -18.60 -55.89 -10.90
N VAL A 498 -17.74 -56.69 -10.26
CA VAL A 498 -17.80 -58.15 -10.30
C VAL A 498 -17.61 -58.75 -8.90
N SER A 499 -18.73 -59.07 -8.26
CA SER A 499 -18.75 -59.69 -6.94
C SER A 499 -17.87 -60.95 -6.85
N THR A 500 -16.75 -60.87 -6.11
CA THR A 500 -15.77 -61.96 -6.02
C THR A 500 -14.89 -61.91 -4.76
N THR A 501 -14.92 -62.98 -3.98
CA THR A 501 -13.98 -63.14 -2.85
C THR A 501 -12.61 -63.71 -3.28
N GLY A 502 -12.38 -63.92 -4.59
CA GLY A 502 -11.18 -64.57 -5.13
C GLY A 502 -9.90 -63.73 -5.02
N THR A 503 -10.04 -62.45 -4.72
CA THR A 503 -8.97 -61.45 -4.61
C THR A 503 -8.46 -61.29 -3.17
N LEU A 504 -9.17 -61.87 -2.19
CA LEU A 504 -8.85 -61.72 -0.77
C LEU A 504 -7.48 -62.34 -0.40
N PRO A 505 -6.78 -61.75 0.58
CA PRO A 505 -5.57 -62.33 1.14
C PRO A 505 -5.77 -63.76 1.65
N THR A 506 -4.72 -64.56 1.55
CA THR A 506 -4.67 -65.93 2.04
C THR A 506 -3.84 -66.02 3.32
N LEU A 507 -4.18 -67.00 4.17
CA LEU A 507 -3.50 -67.25 5.43
C LEU A 507 -2.97 -68.69 5.47
N ASP A 508 -1.66 -68.85 5.67
CA ASP A 508 -1.07 -70.10 6.15
C ASP A 508 -0.74 -70.00 7.64
N ALA A 509 -1.45 -70.79 8.44
CA ALA A 509 -1.23 -70.93 9.88
C ALA A 509 -0.92 -72.37 10.28
N SER A 510 -0.42 -73.22 9.38
CA SER A 510 -0.09 -74.62 9.67
C SER A 510 1.17 -74.80 10.53
N GLY A 511 2.10 -73.86 10.46
CA GLY A 511 3.41 -73.90 11.12
C GLY A 511 3.54 -73.07 12.40
N ALA A 512 4.78 -72.79 12.79
CA ALA A 512 5.11 -71.92 13.94
C ALA A 512 4.77 -70.43 13.70
N ASN A 513 4.56 -70.05 12.44
CA ASN A 513 4.26 -68.70 12.03
C ASN A 513 2.84 -68.59 11.48
N PHE A 514 2.31 -67.38 11.55
CA PHE A 514 1.15 -66.88 10.83
C PHE A 514 1.68 -66.16 9.58
N VAL A 515 1.41 -66.68 8.39
CA VAL A 515 1.87 -66.10 7.12
C VAL A 515 0.67 -65.59 6.35
N PHE A 516 0.59 -64.27 6.20
CA PHE A 516 -0.46 -63.57 5.47
C PHE A 516 0.06 -63.17 4.10
N THR A 517 -0.62 -63.61 3.03
CA THR A 517 -0.15 -63.45 1.67
C THR A 517 -1.23 -62.82 0.80
N TYR A 518 -0.89 -61.75 0.09
CA TYR A 518 -1.74 -61.16 -0.93
C TYR A 518 -0.93 -60.66 -2.11
N TYR A 519 -1.61 -60.41 -3.23
CA TYR A 519 -1.02 -59.85 -4.43
C TYR A 519 -1.59 -58.46 -4.63
N ARG A 520 -0.73 -57.49 -4.95
CA ARG A 520 -1.13 -56.11 -5.17
C ARG A 520 -0.67 -55.56 -6.51
N ARG A 521 -1.36 -54.54 -7.00
CA ARG A 521 -0.93 -53.75 -8.16
C ARG A 521 0.18 -52.79 -7.74
N ALA A 522 1.31 -52.82 -8.44
CA ALA A 522 2.40 -51.87 -8.24
C ALA A 522 2.00 -50.44 -8.61
N ALA A 523 1.02 -50.29 -9.51
CA ALA A 523 0.44 -49.01 -9.90
C ALA A 523 -0.55 -48.43 -8.89
N ALA A 524 -0.90 -49.16 -7.83
CA ALA A 524 -1.80 -48.70 -6.77
C ALA A 524 -1.08 -47.75 -5.78
N THR A 525 -0.56 -46.64 -6.32
CA THR A 525 0.18 -45.62 -5.56
C THR A 525 -0.79 -44.68 -4.83
N GLY A 526 -0.27 -43.80 -3.96
CA GLY A 526 -1.11 -42.88 -3.19
C GLY A 526 -1.93 -43.55 -2.08
N THR A 527 -1.50 -44.72 -1.59
CA THR A 527 -2.14 -45.42 -0.47
C THR A 527 -1.12 -45.77 0.61
N ILE A 528 -1.57 -45.79 1.87
CA ILE A 528 -0.82 -46.31 3.01
C ILE A 528 -1.37 -47.70 3.33
N GLN A 529 -0.50 -48.72 3.23
CA GLN A 529 -0.84 -50.11 3.56
C GLN A 529 -0.23 -50.52 4.90
N THR A 530 -1.09 -50.93 5.83
CA THR A 530 -0.68 -51.43 7.13
C THR A 530 -1.29 -52.81 7.34
N PHE A 531 -0.45 -53.81 7.61
CA PHE A 531 -0.93 -55.07 8.16
C PHE A 531 -0.98 -54.94 9.67
N GLU A 532 -2.09 -55.30 10.28
CA GLU A 532 -2.24 -55.31 11.72
C GLU A 532 -2.52 -56.72 12.21
N TYR A 533 -1.96 -57.09 13.36
CA TYR A 533 -2.25 -58.36 14.01
C TYR A 533 -2.50 -58.22 15.50
N SER A 534 -3.26 -59.17 16.06
CA SER A 534 -3.50 -59.26 17.49
C SER A 534 -3.84 -60.69 17.90
N SER A 535 -3.59 -61.05 19.16
CA SER A 535 -4.09 -62.30 19.75
C SER A 535 -5.53 -62.18 20.27
N THR A 536 -6.12 -60.98 20.23
CA THR A 536 -7.51 -60.69 20.61
C THR A 536 -8.21 -59.84 19.54
N LEU A 537 -9.51 -59.56 19.71
CA LEU A 537 -10.26 -58.65 18.83
C LEU A 537 -10.46 -57.26 19.46
N ASP A 538 -9.76 -56.96 20.55
CA ASP A 538 -9.85 -55.64 21.19
C ASP A 538 -9.19 -54.56 20.30
N ALA A 539 -9.88 -53.44 20.10
CA ALA A 539 -9.45 -52.38 19.20
C ALA A 539 -8.08 -51.78 19.60
N SER A 540 -7.74 -51.73 20.89
CA SER A 540 -6.44 -51.25 21.36
C SER A 540 -5.31 -52.28 21.29
N SER A 541 -5.59 -53.52 20.88
CA SER A 541 -4.61 -54.62 20.91
C SER A 541 -3.89 -54.87 19.58
N TRP A 542 -4.29 -54.16 18.51
CA TRP A 542 -3.74 -54.33 17.18
C TRP A 542 -2.34 -53.75 17.09
N ILE A 543 -1.40 -54.56 16.58
CA ILE A 543 -0.01 -54.18 16.38
C ILE A 543 0.19 -53.92 14.88
N PRO A 544 0.55 -52.69 14.49
CA PRO A 544 0.74 -52.34 13.08
C PRO A 544 2.11 -52.80 12.55
N VAL A 545 2.12 -53.19 11.29
CA VAL A 545 3.29 -53.56 10.49
C VAL A 545 3.20 -52.83 9.16
N ALA A 546 4.12 -51.90 8.93
CA ALA A 546 4.16 -51.09 7.71
C ALA A 546 4.46 -51.94 6.47
N ILE A 547 3.81 -51.64 5.35
CA ILE A 547 4.06 -52.30 4.06
C ILE A 547 4.35 -51.24 2.99
N PRO A 548 5.55 -51.26 2.35
CA PRO A 548 6.68 -52.16 2.58
C PRO A 548 7.55 -51.74 3.79
N GLY A 549 8.49 -52.62 4.20
CA GLY A 549 9.57 -52.27 5.12
C GLY A 549 9.34 -52.64 6.60
N GLY A 550 8.14 -53.10 6.97
CA GLY A 550 7.87 -53.64 8.29
C GLY A 550 8.58 -54.98 8.56
N ALA A 551 8.77 -55.31 9.83
CA ALA A 551 9.40 -56.57 10.24
C ALA A 551 8.59 -57.78 9.74
N GLY A 552 9.28 -58.73 9.09
CA GLY A 552 8.64 -59.94 8.56
C GLY A 552 7.87 -59.73 7.25
N VAL A 553 7.91 -58.54 6.64
CA VAL A 553 7.30 -58.24 5.35
C VAL A 553 8.30 -58.49 4.22
N VAL A 554 7.91 -59.31 3.24
CA VAL A 554 8.64 -59.54 2.00
C VAL A 554 7.75 -59.15 0.83
N VAL A 555 8.24 -58.24 -0.01
CA VAL A 555 7.57 -57.85 -1.26
C VAL A 555 8.40 -58.35 -2.43
N THR A 556 7.79 -59.14 -3.31
CA THR A 556 8.45 -59.74 -4.48
C THR A 556 7.70 -59.37 -5.76
N ASP A 557 8.37 -58.71 -6.69
CA ASP A 557 7.83 -58.44 -8.04
C ASP A 557 7.50 -59.75 -8.77
N GLN A 558 6.28 -59.85 -9.30
CA GLN A 558 5.80 -60.99 -10.07
C GLN A 558 5.78 -60.71 -11.58
N GLY A 559 6.19 -59.51 -12.00
CA GLY A 559 6.05 -59.01 -13.36
C GLY A 559 4.65 -58.45 -13.65
N ALA A 560 4.50 -57.83 -14.82
CA ALA A 560 3.25 -57.22 -15.29
C ALA A 560 2.63 -56.20 -14.30
N GLY A 561 3.45 -55.55 -13.46
CA GLY A 561 2.99 -54.58 -12.48
C GLY A 561 2.26 -55.19 -11.28
N ILE A 562 2.50 -56.46 -10.97
CA ILE A 562 1.97 -57.15 -9.78
C ILE A 562 3.09 -57.48 -8.81
N GLU A 563 2.84 -57.26 -7.52
CA GLU A 563 3.75 -57.63 -6.44
C GLU A 563 3.07 -58.64 -5.50
N LYS A 564 3.82 -59.65 -5.06
CA LYS A 564 3.42 -60.56 -3.99
C LYS A 564 3.92 -60.00 -2.66
N VAL A 565 3.02 -59.83 -1.70
CA VAL A 565 3.35 -59.41 -0.32
C VAL A 565 3.13 -60.60 0.60
N GLU A 566 4.18 -60.97 1.35
CA GLU A 566 4.14 -62.00 2.38
C GLU A 566 4.53 -61.38 3.73
N ILE A 567 3.62 -61.44 4.71
CA ILE A 567 3.88 -61.00 6.08
C ILE A 567 3.96 -62.23 7.00
N THR A 568 5.09 -62.40 7.66
CA THR A 568 5.34 -63.50 8.61
C THR A 568 5.35 -62.99 10.05
N VAL A 569 4.40 -63.46 10.86
CA VAL A 569 4.33 -63.18 12.30
C VAL A 569 4.53 -64.47 13.10
N ALA A 570 5.43 -64.46 14.09
CA ALA A 570 5.64 -65.61 14.96
C ALA A 570 4.47 -65.78 15.94
N LYS A 571 3.96 -67.01 16.12
CA LYS A 571 2.84 -67.25 17.04
C LYS A 571 3.22 -67.17 18.52
N ALA A 572 4.50 -67.29 18.86
CA ALA A 572 5.05 -67.11 20.21
C ALA A 572 4.32 -67.80 21.40
N GLY A 573 3.53 -68.85 21.15
CA GLY A 573 2.72 -69.55 22.16
C GLY A 573 1.24 -69.16 22.20
N ASP A 574 0.83 -68.16 21.41
CA ASP A 574 -0.57 -67.78 21.24
C ASP A 574 -1.37 -68.90 20.55
N THR A 575 -2.55 -69.19 21.11
CA THR A 575 -3.48 -70.18 20.55
C THR A 575 -4.41 -69.59 19.49
N LYS A 576 -4.47 -68.26 19.39
CA LYS A 576 -5.25 -67.50 18.40
C LYS A 576 -4.47 -66.26 17.98
N LEU A 577 -4.46 -65.99 16.69
CA LEU A 577 -3.92 -64.77 16.10
C LEU A 577 -4.88 -64.32 14.99
N PHE A 578 -5.15 -63.03 14.95
CA PHE A 578 -5.96 -62.36 13.94
C PHE A 578 -5.04 -61.44 13.15
N GLY A 579 -5.30 -61.32 11.86
CA GLY A 579 -4.59 -60.41 10.97
C GLY A 579 -5.60 -59.68 10.09
N ARG A 580 -5.35 -58.39 9.83
CA ARG A 580 -6.13 -57.61 8.87
C ARG A 580 -5.20 -56.72 8.05
N LEU A 581 -5.61 -56.45 6.81
CA LEU A 581 -4.99 -55.45 5.96
C LEU A 581 -5.83 -54.18 6.05
N GLN A 582 -5.19 -53.08 6.41
CA GLN A 582 -5.77 -51.75 6.41
C GLN A 582 -5.13 -50.93 5.29
N VAL A 583 -5.99 -50.19 4.59
CA VAL A 583 -5.62 -49.33 3.47
C VAL A 583 -6.23 -47.96 3.71
N GLU A 584 -5.40 -46.95 3.61
CA GLU A 584 -5.80 -45.55 3.71
C GLU A 584 -5.32 -44.79 2.46
N GLN A 585 -6.04 -43.75 2.08
CA GLN A 585 -5.69 -42.83 1.02
C GLN A 585 -5.32 -41.47 1.61
#